data_AF-A0A523IYW3-F1
#
_entry.id   AF-A0A523IYW3-F1
#
_cell.length_a   1.000
_cell.length_b   1.000
_cell.length_c   1.000
_cell.angle_alpha   90.00
_cell.angle_beta   90.00
_cell.angle_gamma   90.00
#
_symmetry.space_group_name_H-M   'P 1'
#
loop_
_entity.id
_entity.type
_entity.pdbx_description
1 polymer ?
#
loop_
_entity_poly.entity_id
_entity_poly.type
_entity_poly.pdbx_seq_one_letter_code
_entity_poly.pdbx_strand_id
1 'polypeptide(L)'
;MFNCFHRIILRFTLLFVLLASGIFLSSCTSGDNSDEIIGFVLSGELPIEFTNVVLRSTGTEAGVEILGTAQTDETGFFRINYNPPLDPDAVLYLTSGEIIFVPNASTSGITPSEQVRLATVLGQRPVERDVVINERTTVATAYAMAQFFDEDQIDGPSPGLQNAAAILTRLVELDTGDTTFFLNTFPNGSSTTTQGAFNSLANMLAACVRDENECDTLFDLATTPGEDVPGDTLMAAVNIAHFPWQNVEGLFDLSLDEQVYGPSLGSTEDITAWIIAIRYVGNGKEINGPGNVAFDAQGNAWIANNYVFQDNPLDVACGDDHVLRLTPTGEDAPGGGRSLSGRRSLRSWLRHHTRP
;
A
#
# COMPACT_ATOMS: atom_id res chain seq x y z
N MET A 1 80.21 23.85 -42.87
CA MET A 1 80.47 22.45 -42.51
C MET A 1 79.30 21.65 -43.06
N PHE A 2 79.59 20.77 -44.02
CA PHE A 2 78.63 20.15 -44.95
C PHE A 2 77.87 18.96 -44.33
N ASN A 3 76.70 18.71 -44.93
CA ASN A 3 75.87 17.49 -44.96
C ASN A 3 74.89 17.26 -43.80
N CYS A 4 73.57 17.28 -44.08
CA CYS A 4 72.85 16.06 -44.47
C CYS A 4 71.35 16.28 -44.79
N PHE A 5 70.90 15.59 -45.84
CA PHE A 5 69.54 15.15 -46.19
C PHE A 5 68.41 16.13 -46.58
N HIS A 6 68.33 16.32 -47.90
CA HIS A 6 67.13 16.29 -48.75
C HIS A 6 66.37 14.94 -48.55
N ARG A 7 65.02 14.81 -48.54
CA ARG A 7 64.11 14.96 -49.69
C ARG A 7 62.65 14.58 -49.31
N ILE A 8 61.67 15.16 -50.04
CA ILE A 8 60.42 14.53 -50.58
C ILE A 8 59.19 14.38 -49.62
N ILE A 9 57.93 14.76 -49.90
CA ILE A 9 57.22 15.22 -51.13
C ILE A 9 55.81 15.80 -50.80
N LEU A 10 55.42 16.81 -51.61
CA LEU A 10 54.09 17.24 -52.13
C LEU A 10 52.91 17.58 -51.18
N ARG A 11 52.46 18.84 -51.14
CA ARG A 11 51.53 19.59 -52.06
C ARG A 11 50.06 19.49 -51.61
N PHE A 12 49.56 20.58 -51.02
CA PHE A 12 48.59 21.54 -51.61
C PHE A 12 47.13 21.05 -51.57
N THR A 13 46.30 21.62 -50.68
CA THR A 13 45.08 22.35 -51.09
C THR A 13 44.51 23.20 -49.95
N LEU A 14 44.01 24.38 -50.33
CA LEU A 14 43.31 25.39 -49.53
C LEU A 14 42.08 24.83 -48.80
N LEU A 15 41.74 25.40 -47.62
CA LEU A 15 40.49 26.16 -47.44
C LEU A 15 40.48 26.95 -46.13
N PHE A 16 40.19 28.25 -46.24
CA PHE A 16 39.81 29.16 -45.16
C PHE A 16 38.34 28.89 -44.77
N VAL A 17 38.02 28.71 -43.49
CA VAL A 17 36.69 29.03 -42.94
C VAL A 17 36.84 29.57 -41.52
N LEU A 18 36.43 30.84 -41.34
CA LEU A 18 36.18 31.47 -40.05
C LEU A 18 35.08 30.71 -39.29
N LEU A 19 35.31 30.36 -38.03
CA LEU A 19 34.22 30.06 -37.10
C LEU A 19 34.18 31.12 -36.00
N ALA A 20 33.06 31.84 -35.99
CA ALA A 20 32.69 32.82 -34.99
C ALA A 20 32.36 32.11 -33.66
N SER A 21 32.93 32.62 -32.57
CA SER A 21 32.62 32.22 -31.21
C SER A 21 31.20 32.68 -30.83
N GLY A 22 30.23 31.78 -30.95
CA GLY A 22 28.90 31.93 -30.33
C GLY A 22 28.97 31.52 -28.87
N ILE A 23 28.89 32.49 -27.96
CA ILE A 23 28.70 32.24 -26.52
C ILE A 23 27.23 31.80 -26.37
N PHE A 24 27.01 30.50 -26.20
CA PHE A 24 25.72 29.97 -25.76
C PHE A 24 25.55 30.34 -24.28
N LEU A 25 24.70 31.33 -24.02
CA LEU A 25 24.10 31.50 -22.70
C LEU A 25 23.10 30.35 -22.52
N SER A 26 23.52 29.31 -21.82
CA SER A 26 22.61 28.30 -21.27
C SER A 26 21.73 28.99 -20.24
N SER A 27 20.50 29.35 -20.63
CA SER A 27 19.43 29.56 -19.66
C SER A 27 19.23 28.25 -18.92
N CYS A 28 19.59 28.21 -17.64
CA CYS A 28 19.05 27.21 -16.72
C CYS A 28 17.56 27.51 -16.61
N THR A 29 16.73 26.81 -17.37
CA THR A 29 15.34 26.61 -16.97
C THR A 29 15.42 25.83 -15.67
N SER A 30 15.00 26.45 -14.56
CA SER A 30 14.66 25.72 -13.35
C SER A 30 13.67 24.64 -13.76
N GLY A 31 14.16 23.39 -13.85
CA GLY A 31 13.31 22.24 -14.13
C GLY A 31 12.19 22.27 -13.10
N ASP A 32 10.96 22.30 -13.58
CA ASP A 32 9.80 22.05 -12.74
C ASP A 32 10.04 20.68 -12.11
N ASN A 33 10.22 20.62 -10.78
CA ASN A 33 10.42 19.35 -10.05
C ASN A 33 9.07 18.62 -9.91
N SER A 34 8.27 18.65 -10.98
CA SER A 34 6.97 18.02 -11.04
C SER A 34 7.17 16.53 -11.32
N ASP A 35 6.50 15.73 -10.52
CA ASP A 35 6.38 14.29 -10.69
C ASP A 35 4.97 13.98 -11.20
N GLU A 36 4.76 12.75 -11.65
CA GLU A 36 3.50 12.35 -12.24
C GLU A 36 3.03 11.02 -11.65
N ILE A 37 1.73 10.95 -11.37
CA ILE A 37 1.03 9.69 -11.12
C ILE A 37 -0.04 9.55 -12.21
N ILE A 38 -0.13 8.34 -12.78
CA ILE A 38 -1.16 7.96 -13.73
C ILE A 38 -1.83 6.67 -13.24
N GLY A 39 -3.04 6.43 -13.70
CA GLY A 39 -3.73 5.25 -13.22
C GLY A 39 -5.13 5.09 -13.73
N PHE A 40 -5.81 4.09 -13.17
CA PHE A 40 -7.20 3.79 -13.45
C PHE A 40 -8.01 3.69 -12.16
N VAL A 41 -9.25 4.15 -12.20
CA VAL A 41 -10.25 3.80 -11.18
C VAL A 41 -11.16 2.73 -11.79
N LEU A 42 -11.23 1.58 -11.12
CA LEU A 42 -11.95 0.40 -11.61
C LEU A 42 -12.87 -0.15 -10.53
N SER A 43 -13.99 -0.75 -10.95
CA SER A 43 -14.76 -1.71 -10.17
C SER A 43 -14.67 -3.06 -10.84
N GLY A 44 -13.93 -3.98 -10.22
CA GLY A 44 -13.45 -5.17 -10.93
C GLY A 44 -12.60 -4.80 -12.14
N GLU A 45 -13.05 -5.22 -13.32
CA GLU A 45 -12.42 -4.87 -14.60
C GLU A 45 -13.12 -3.71 -15.32
N LEU A 46 -14.21 -3.16 -14.75
CA LEU A 46 -14.99 -2.11 -15.40
C LEU A 46 -14.53 -0.72 -14.94
N PRO A 47 -14.34 0.22 -15.89
CA PRO A 47 -13.86 1.56 -15.55
C PRO A 47 -14.91 2.37 -14.80
N ILE A 48 -14.47 3.12 -13.79
CA ILE A 48 -15.28 4.13 -13.11
C ILE A 48 -15.01 5.49 -13.78
N GLU A 49 -16.02 5.98 -14.48
CA GLU A 49 -15.94 7.17 -15.33
C GLU A 49 -16.26 8.45 -14.55
N PHE A 50 -15.60 9.53 -14.94
CA PHE A 50 -15.88 10.91 -14.51
C PHE A 50 -15.84 11.16 -12.99
N THR A 51 -15.23 10.26 -12.22
CA THR A 51 -15.00 10.47 -10.79
C THR A 51 -13.78 11.36 -10.58
N ASN A 52 -13.82 12.23 -9.58
CA ASN A 52 -12.64 12.98 -9.15
C ASN A 52 -11.66 12.03 -8.46
N VAL A 53 -10.37 12.29 -8.64
CA VAL A 53 -9.25 11.59 -8.02
C VAL A 53 -8.37 12.65 -7.38
N VAL A 54 -8.10 12.50 -6.09
CA VAL A 54 -7.35 13.48 -5.30
C VAL A 54 -6.12 12.81 -4.71
N LEU A 55 -4.94 13.33 -5.05
CA LEU A 55 -3.66 12.94 -4.46
C LEU A 55 -3.39 13.80 -3.24
N ARG A 56 -3.09 13.14 -2.11
CA ARG A 56 -2.75 13.80 -0.85
C ARG A 56 -1.41 13.32 -0.30
N SER A 57 -0.74 14.19 0.45
CA SER A 57 0.32 13.82 1.40
C SER A 57 -0.19 13.93 2.83
N THR A 58 0.41 13.12 3.71
CA THR A 58 0.10 13.09 5.15
C THR A 58 1.31 12.61 5.97
N GLY A 59 1.20 12.60 7.30
CA GLY A 59 2.26 12.13 8.20
C GLY A 59 3.38 13.14 8.42
N THR A 60 3.13 14.42 8.14
CA THR A 60 4.05 15.53 8.34
C THR A 60 3.49 16.52 9.37
N GLU A 61 4.30 17.47 9.85
CA GLU A 61 3.80 18.53 10.74
C GLU A 61 2.72 19.41 10.08
N ALA A 62 2.63 19.43 8.75
CA ALA A 62 1.59 20.16 8.01
C ALA A 62 0.24 19.43 8.02
N GLY A 63 0.19 18.17 8.49
CA GLY A 63 -0.97 17.31 8.39
C GLY A 63 -1.24 16.88 6.95
N VAL A 64 -2.52 16.82 6.59
CA VAL A 64 -2.99 16.39 5.27
C VAL A 64 -2.98 17.55 4.28
N GLU A 65 -2.30 17.37 3.14
CA GLU A 65 -2.23 18.35 2.06
C GLU A 65 -2.66 17.75 0.72
N ILE A 66 -3.44 18.50 -0.07
CA ILE A 66 -3.78 18.12 -1.45
C ILE A 66 -2.62 18.51 -2.37
N LEU A 67 -2.06 17.51 -3.07
CA LEU A 67 -0.95 17.70 -4.00
C LEU A 67 -1.42 17.89 -5.45
N GLY A 68 -2.59 17.35 -5.78
CA GLY A 68 -3.18 17.48 -7.11
C GLY A 68 -4.48 16.71 -7.25
N THR A 69 -5.22 17.01 -8.32
CA THR A 69 -6.51 16.41 -8.63
C THR A 69 -6.61 16.09 -10.12
N ALA A 70 -7.37 15.07 -10.48
CA ALA A 70 -7.74 14.76 -11.84
C ALA A 70 -9.15 14.16 -11.87
N GLN A 71 -9.80 14.20 -13.02
CA GLN A 71 -11.05 13.47 -13.24
C GLN A 71 -10.75 12.27 -14.14
N THR A 72 -11.39 11.12 -13.87
CA THR A 72 -11.27 9.97 -14.77
C THR A 72 -11.99 10.22 -16.10
N ASP A 73 -11.43 9.70 -17.19
CA ASP A 73 -12.11 9.65 -18.48
C ASP A 73 -13.05 8.43 -18.61
N GLU A 74 -13.59 8.21 -19.81
CA GLU A 74 -14.48 7.08 -20.14
C GLU A 74 -13.81 5.69 -20.03
N THR A 75 -12.48 5.66 -19.89
CA THR A 75 -11.71 4.44 -19.65
C THR A 75 -11.31 4.28 -18.18
N GLY A 76 -11.78 5.17 -17.31
CA GLY A 76 -11.40 5.21 -15.90
C GLY A 76 -10.00 5.79 -15.68
N PHE A 77 -9.33 6.27 -16.73
CA PHE A 77 -7.94 6.73 -16.66
C PHE A 77 -7.85 8.13 -16.05
N PHE A 78 -6.84 8.36 -15.19
CA PHE A 78 -6.50 9.67 -14.66
C PHE A 78 -5.00 9.96 -14.75
N ARG A 79 -4.64 11.25 -14.70
CA ARG A 79 -3.26 11.73 -14.67
C ARG A 79 -3.15 12.96 -13.78
N ILE A 80 -2.30 12.89 -12.77
CA ILE A 80 -2.02 13.99 -11.83
C ILE A 80 -0.55 14.35 -11.93
N ASN A 81 -0.27 15.60 -12.30
CA ASN A 81 1.06 16.21 -12.13
C ASN A 81 1.08 16.90 -10.78
N TYR A 82 2.15 16.70 -10.01
CA TYR A 82 2.25 17.26 -8.66
C TYR A 82 3.70 17.59 -8.30
N ASN A 83 3.88 18.46 -7.31
CA ASN A 83 5.18 18.69 -6.70
C ASN A 83 5.32 17.76 -5.49
N PRO A 84 6.28 16.84 -5.48
CA PRO A 84 6.40 15.90 -4.37
C PRO A 84 6.77 16.60 -3.06
N PRO A 85 6.22 16.14 -1.92
CA PRO A 85 6.61 16.67 -0.62
C PRO A 85 8.12 16.47 -0.40
N LEU A 86 8.75 17.47 0.22
CA LEU A 86 10.17 17.45 0.54
C LEU A 86 10.47 16.59 1.78
N ASP A 87 9.47 16.40 2.64
CA ASP A 87 9.58 15.59 3.85
C ASP A 87 9.69 14.10 3.46
N PRO A 88 10.78 13.40 3.82
CA PRO A 88 10.94 11.99 3.51
C PRO A 88 9.95 11.09 4.26
N ASP A 89 9.36 11.57 5.36
CA ASP A 89 8.36 10.82 6.14
C ASP A 89 6.94 10.97 5.56
N ALA A 90 6.72 11.85 4.59
CA ALA A 90 5.42 12.02 3.97
C ALA A 90 4.92 10.72 3.32
N VAL A 91 3.70 10.31 3.66
CA VAL A 91 3.00 9.20 3.02
C VAL A 91 2.01 9.77 2.02
N LEU A 92 2.01 9.23 0.80
CA LEU A 92 1.08 9.62 -0.26
C LEU A 92 -0.09 8.64 -0.35
N TYR A 93 -1.28 9.15 -0.60
CA TYR A 93 -2.47 8.34 -0.88
C TYR A 93 -3.39 9.03 -1.89
N LEU A 94 -4.20 8.23 -2.57
CA LEU A 94 -5.22 8.67 -3.50
C LEU A 94 -6.59 8.29 -2.97
N THR A 95 -7.57 9.15 -3.20
CA THR A 95 -8.99 8.80 -3.10
C THR A 95 -9.66 9.11 -4.42
N SER A 96 -10.56 8.24 -4.86
CA SER A 96 -11.55 8.58 -5.87
C SER A 96 -12.93 8.68 -5.26
N GLY A 97 -13.74 9.59 -5.76
CA GLY A 97 -15.12 9.84 -5.35
C GLY A 97 -15.55 11.20 -5.89
N GLU A 98 -16.80 11.58 -5.67
CA GLU A 98 -17.39 12.85 -6.14
C GLU A 98 -17.41 12.99 -7.68
N ILE A 99 -18.59 13.24 -8.25
CA ILE A 99 -18.74 13.52 -9.68
C ILE A 99 -18.71 15.04 -9.88
N ILE A 100 -17.62 15.56 -10.46
CA ILE A 100 -17.50 17.00 -10.76
C ILE A 100 -18.31 17.38 -12.00
N PHE A 101 -18.21 16.56 -13.06
CA PHE A 101 -18.83 16.85 -14.35
C PHE A 101 -19.02 15.58 -15.17
N VAL A 102 -20.23 15.34 -15.67
CA VAL A 102 -20.51 14.28 -16.64
C VAL A 102 -20.65 14.91 -18.03
N PRO A 103 -19.72 14.67 -18.97
CA PRO A 103 -19.89 15.12 -20.35
C PRO A 103 -21.07 14.38 -20.99
N ASN A 104 -21.67 14.98 -22.02
CA ASN A 104 -22.62 14.28 -22.90
C ASN A 104 -21.86 13.30 -23.82
N ALA A 105 -21.24 12.28 -23.21
CA ALA A 105 -20.54 11.19 -23.88
C ALA A 105 -21.31 9.88 -23.68
N SER A 106 -21.13 8.92 -24.58
CA SER A 106 -21.62 7.56 -24.37
C SER A 106 -20.75 6.88 -23.32
N THR A 107 -21.32 6.51 -22.18
CA THR A 107 -20.61 5.77 -21.14
C THR A 107 -20.39 4.32 -21.57
N SER A 108 -19.21 3.77 -21.30
CA SER A 108 -18.86 2.36 -21.53
C SER A 108 -18.58 1.61 -20.22
N GLY A 109 -18.42 2.35 -19.11
CA GLY A 109 -18.18 1.90 -17.76
C GLY A 109 -19.26 2.33 -16.78
N ILE A 110 -18.86 2.50 -15.52
CA ILE A 110 -19.73 2.82 -14.39
C ILE A 110 -19.65 4.31 -14.11
N THR A 111 -20.79 4.99 -14.07
CA THR A 111 -20.91 6.28 -13.40
C THR A 111 -21.35 6.00 -11.97
N PRO A 112 -20.48 6.16 -10.97
CA PRO A 112 -20.78 5.74 -9.61
C PRO A 112 -21.79 6.68 -8.94
N SER A 113 -22.45 6.24 -7.85
CA SER A 113 -23.19 7.16 -6.99
C SER A 113 -22.24 8.08 -6.23
N GLU A 114 -22.74 9.17 -5.65
CA GLU A 114 -21.93 10.07 -4.79
C GLU A 114 -21.42 9.38 -3.51
N GLN A 115 -22.00 8.23 -3.17
CA GLN A 115 -21.68 7.42 -1.99
C GLN A 115 -20.46 6.50 -2.21
N VAL A 116 -19.99 6.36 -3.46
CA VAL A 116 -18.81 5.55 -3.77
C VAL A 116 -17.55 6.39 -3.61
N ARG A 117 -16.75 6.05 -2.60
CA ARG A 117 -15.40 6.56 -2.38
C ARG A 117 -14.42 5.39 -2.27
N LEU A 118 -13.48 5.31 -3.20
CA LEU A 118 -12.43 4.30 -3.20
C LEU A 118 -11.08 4.95 -2.85
N ALA A 119 -10.13 4.17 -2.37
CA ALA A 119 -8.83 4.69 -1.95
C ALA A 119 -7.68 3.71 -2.13
N THR A 120 -6.47 4.24 -2.24
CA THR A 120 -5.24 3.46 -2.17
C THR A 120 -4.12 4.29 -1.54
N VAL A 121 -3.33 3.70 -0.66
CA VAL A 121 -2.11 4.35 -0.13
C VAL A 121 -0.93 3.92 -0.97
N LEU A 122 -0.13 4.90 -1.40
CA LEU A 122 1.05 4.68 -2.24
C LEU A 122 2.32 4.47 -1.39
N GLY A 123 2.35 5.03 -0.18
CA GLY A 123 3.49 4.96 0.72
C GLY A 123 4.43 6.16 0.62
N GLN A 124 5.67 5.97 1.05
CA GLN A 124 6.72 6.99 0.99
C GLN A 124 7.39 7.01 -0.38
N ARG A 125 8.01 8.14 -0.73
CA ARG A 125 8.77 8.26 -1.99
C ARG A 125 10.00 7.33 -2.02
N PRO A 126 10.38 6.80 -3.20
CA PRO A 126 9.67 6.90 -4.48
C PRO A 126 8.41 6.03 -4.48
N VAL A 127 7.31 6.55 -5.04
CA VAL A 127 6.05 5.82 -5.16
C VAL A 127 5.89 5.24 -6.56
N GLU A 128 5.06 4.20 -6.68
CA GLU A 128 4.69 3.62 -7.97
C GLU A 128 3.98 4.68 -8.83
N ARG A 129 4.31 4.71 -10.12
CA ARG A 129 3.77 5.71 -11.04
C ARG A 129 2.41 5.29 -11.58
N ASP A 130 2.27 4.00 -11.87
CA ASP A 130 1.06 3.39 -12.42
C ASP A 130 0.23 2.83 -11.27
N VAL A 131 -1.00 3.32 -11.11
CA VAL A 131 -1.83 2.99 -9.95
C VAL A 131 -3.24 2.58 -10.34
N VAL A 132 -3.78 1.55 -9.69
CA VAL A 132 -5.19 1.18 -9.75
C VAL A 132 -5.86 1.49 -8.41
N ILE A 133 -6.96 2.24 -8.48
CA ILE A 133 -7.89 2.44 -7.36
C ILE A 133 -9.10 1.53 -7.60
N ASN A 134 -9.31 0.56 -6.72
CA ASN A 134 -10.43 -0.37 -6.78
C ASN A 134 -10.85 -0.79 -5.37
N GLU A 135 -11.78 -1.72 -5.26
CA GLU A 135 -12.32 -2.21 -3.99
C GLU A 135 -11.25 -2.93 -3.16
N ARG A 136 -10.34 -3.70 -3.78
CA ARG A 136 -9.24 -4.37 -3.06
C ARG A 136 -8.25 -3.37 -2.48
N THR A 137 -7.85 -2.35 -3.24
CA THR A 137 -6.97 -1.31 -2.71
C THR A 137 -7.65 -0.46 -1.64
N THR A 138 -8.98 -0.31 -1.73
CA THR A 138 -9.80 0.34 -0.70
C THR A 138 -9.87 -0.47 0.59
N VAL A 139 -10.12 -1.78 0.52
CA VAL A 139 -10.08 -2.69 1.69
C VAL A 139 -8.68 -2.68 2.31
N ALA A 140 -7.62 -2.76 1.50
CA ALA A 140 -6.26 -2.69 2.01
C ALA A 140 -6.00 -1.36 2.75
N THR A 141 -6.48 -0.25 2.19
CA THR A 141 -6.38 1.08 2.81
C THR A 141 -7.12 1.13 4.13
N ALA A 142 -8.39 0.74 4.14
CA ALA A 142 -9.23 0.75 5.34
C ALA A 142 -8.62 -0.08 6.48
N TYR A 143 -8.13 -1.29 6.19
CA TYR A 143 -7.56 -2.17 7.22
C TYR A 143 -6.16 -1.77 7.67
N ALA A 144 -5.27 -1.41 6.73
CA ALA A 144 -3.90 -1.03 7.09
C ALA A 144 -3.88 0.31 7.85
N MET A 145 -4.74 1.24 7.47
CA MET A 145 -4.81 2.59 8.03
C MET A 145 -5.87 2.76 9.11
N ALA A 146 -6.55 1.71 9.55
CA ALA A 146 -7.68 1.80 10.48
C ALA A 146 -7.38 2.71 11.69
N GLN A 147 -6.22 2.60 12.32
CA GLN A 147 -5.84 3.42 13.49
C GLN A 147 -5.44 4.86 13.16
N PHE A 148 -5.27 5.20 11.88
CA PHE A 148 -4.82 6.48 11.36
C PHE A 148 -5.93 7.24 10.63
N PHE A 149 -7.16 6.72 10.64
CA PHE A 149 -8.31 7.49 10.22
C PHE A 149 -8.71 8.46 11.35
N ASP A 150 -8.73 9.75 11.01
CA ASP A 150 -9.36 10.81 11.80
C ASP A 150 -10.43 11.45 10.91
N GLU A 151 -11.69 11.32 11.34
CA GLU A 151 -12.87 11.58 10.51
C GLU A 151 -12.78 10.85 9.16
N ASP A 152 -12.50 11.57 8.08
CA ASP A 152 -12.47 11.05 6.70
C ASP A 152 -11.08 11.15 6.04
N GLN A 153 -10.05 11.47 6.84
CA GLN A 153 -8.67 11.60 6.38
C GLN A 153 -7.74 10.60 7.05
N ILE A 154 -6.62 10.32 6.39
CA ILE A 154 -5.56 9.48 6.93
C ILE A 154 -4.45 10.41 7.42
N ASP A 155 -4.14 10.37 8.71
CA ASP A 155 -2.99 11.09 9.29
C ASP A 155 -2.49 10.39 10.56
N GLY A 156 -1.23 10.63 10.90
CA GLY A 156 -0.63 10.06 12.09
C GLY A 156 0.87 10.20 12.19
N PRO A 157 1.42 9.90 13.37
CA PRO A 157 2.84 10.09 13.65
C PRO A 157 3.73 9.04 12.99
N SER A 158 4.94 9.47 12.63
CA SER A 158 6.04 8.60 12.23
C SER A 158 6.60 7.79 13.42
N PRO A 159 7.01 6.52 13.23
CA PRO A 159 6.99 5.75 11.98
C PRO A 159 5.73 4.88 11.79
N GLY A 160 4.71 5.05 12.62
CA GLY A 160 3.53 4.17 12.64
C GLY A 160 2.77 4.19 11.32
N LEU A 161 2.55 5.39 10.78
CA LEU A 161 1.85 5.60 9.52
C LEU A 161 2.59 4.97 8.32
N GLN A 162 3.92 5.13 8.29
CA GLN A 162 4.81 4.60 7.26
C GLN A 162 4.84 3.07 7.33
N ASN A 163 4.84 2.51 8.53
CA ASN A 163 4.77 1.06 8.74
C ASN A 163 3.43 0.50 8.25
N ALA A 164 2.31 1.18 8.52
CA ALA A 164 1.00 0.80 7.98
C ALA A 164 0.98 0.87 6.44
N ALA A 165 1.55 1.92 5.86
CA ALA A 165 1.63 2.06 4.41
C ALA A 165 2.45 0.92 3.77
N ALA A 166 3.56 0.51 4.42
CA ALA A 166 4.36 -0.61 3.97
C ALA A 166 3.64 -1.97 4.11
N ILE A 167 2.74 -2.13 5.08
CA ILE A 167 1.91 -3.33 5.20
C ILE A 167 0.88 -3.38 4.07
N LEU A 168 0.30 -2.25 3.66
CA LEU A 168 -0.67 -2.22 2.56
C LEU A 168 -0.09 -2.82 1.26
N THR A 169 1.16 -2.51 0.94
CA THR A 169 1.83 -3.05 -0.25
C THR A 169 2.14 -4.55 -0.16
N ARG A 170 1.86 -5.20 0.98
CA ARG A 170 1.81 -6.67 1.10
C ARG A 170 0.47 -7.25 0.71
N LEU A 171 -0.59 -6.46 0.78
CA LEU A 171 -1.95 -6.92 0.51
C LEU A 171 -2.29 -6.78 -0.97
N VAL A 172 -1.90 -5.66 -1.57
CA VAL A 172 -2.21 -5.32 -2.97
C VAL A 172 -0.98 -4.86 -3.75
N GLU A 173 -0.95 -5.22 -5.03
CA GLU A 173 -0.04 -4.65 -6.04
C GLU A 173 -0.68 -3.36 -6.57
N LEU A 174 0.03 -2.23 -6.48
CA LEU A 174 -0.55 -0.92 -6.80
C LEU A 174 -0.85 -0.75 -8.29
N ASP A 175 -0.06 -1.34 -9.17
CA ASP A 175 -0.15 -1.19 -10.64
C ASP A 175 -1.33 -1.94 -11.27
N THR A 176 -1.79 -3.00 -10.60
CA THR A 176 -2.89 -3.87 -11.07
C THR A 176 -4.12 -3.77 -10.17
N GLY A 177 -3.95 -3.36 -8.91
CA GLY A 177 -5.00 -3.44 -7.89
C GLY A 177 -5.36 -4.89 -7.54
N ASP A 178 -4.49 -5.84 -7.89
CA ASP A 178 -4.60 -7.25 -7.54
C ASP A 178 -4.01 -7.52 -6.15
N THR A 179 -4.40 -8.64 -5.55
CA THR A 179 -3.72 -9.18 -4.36
C THR A 179 -2.30 -9.62 -4.69
N THR A 180 -1.34 -9.37 -3.80
CA THR A 180 0.07 -9.77 -4.01
C THR A 180 0.27 -11.28 -3.96
N PHE A 181 1.43 -11.73 -4.46
CA PHE A 181 1.90 -13.11 -4.26
C PHE A 181 1.98 -13.51 -2.77
N PHE A 182 2.33 -12.56 -1.90
CA PHE A 182 2.46 -12.79 -0.46
C PHE A 182 1.13 -13.17 0.20
N LEU A 183 0.02 -12.55 -0.22
CA LEU A 183 -1.31 -12.91 0.27
C LEU A 183 -1.83 -14.21 -0.38
N ASN A 184 -1.44 -14.47 -1.63
CA ASN A 184 -1.96 -15.58 -2.44
C ASN A 184 -1.28 -16.93 -2.21
N THR A 185 -0.17 -16.97 -1.47
CA THR A 185 0.62 -18.18 -1.28
C THR A 185 0.91 -18.48 0.17
N PHE A 186 1.44 -19.69 0.44
CA PHE A 186 1.90 -20.07 1.77
C PHE A 186 2.89 -19.01 2.31
N PRO A 187 2.74 -18.54 3.57
CA PRO A 187 1.91 -19.13 4.64
C PRO A 187 0.48 -18.57 4.75
N ASN A 188 0.08 -17.69 3.85
CA ASN A 188 -1.28 -17.20 3.67
C ASN A 188 -1.98 -18.09 2.62
N GLY A 189 -2.51 -17.52 1.54
CA GLY A 189 -3.26 -18.25 0.52
C GLY A 189 -4.30 -19.16 1.16
N SER A 190 -4.40 -20.40 0.68
CA SER A 190 -5.29 -21.43 1.24
C SER A 190 -4.87 -21.99 2.61
N SER A 191 -3.75 -21.55 3.18
CA SER A 191 -3.32 -21.96 4.53
C SER A 191 -3.99 -21.13 5.65
N THR A 192 -4.74 -20.10 5.28
CA THR A 192 -5.49 -19.18 6.16
C THR A 192 -6.81 -18.80 5.49
N THR A 193 -7.73 -18.19 6.22
CA THR A 193 -8.97 -17.60 5.65
C THR A 193 -8.75 -16.19 5.09
N THR A 194 -7.56 -15.61 5.26
CA THR A 194 -7.28 -14.18 5.00
C THR A 194 -7.50 -13.78 3.55
N GLN A 195 -7.05 -14.59 2.58
CA GLN A 195 -7.25 -14.30 1.15
C GLN A 195 -8.74 -14.26 0.79
N GLY A 196 -9.50 -15.27 1.26
CA GLY A 196 -10.94 -15.34 1.04
C GLY A 196 -11.67 -14.18 1.68
N ALA A 197 -11.39 -13.88 2.96
CA ALA A 197 -12.01 -12.77 3.68
C ALA A 197 -11.69 -11.42 3.03
N PHE A 198 -10.46 -11.20 2.59
CA PHE A 198 -10.03 -9.98 1.91
C PHE A 198 -10.80 -9.75 0.60
N ASN A 199 -10.88 -10.78 -0.25
CA ASN A 199 -11.64 -10.68 -1.50
C ASN A 199 -13.16 -10.57 -1.27
N SER A 200 -13.70 -11.22 -0.23
CA SER A 200 -15.11 -11.06 0.15
C SER A 200 -15.43 -9.62 0.61
N LEU A 201 -14.56 -8.97 1.37
CA LEU A 201 -14.72 -7.55 1.72
C LEU A 201 -14.72 -6.67 0.46
N ALA A 202 -13.82 -6.94 -0.49
CA ALA A 202 -13.78 -6.19 -1.75
C ALA A 202 -15.05 -6.43 -2.58
N ASN A 203 -15.61 -7.63 -2.55
CA ASN A 203 -16.88 -7.94 -3.21
C ASN A 203 -18.08 -7.21 -2.58
N MET A 204 -18.12 -7.00 -1.25
CA MET A 204 -19.16 -6.17 -0.63
C MET A 204 -19.12 -4.73 -1.15
N LEU A 205 -17.91 -4.15 -1.26
CA LEU A 205 -17.76 -2.81 -1.83
C LEU A 205 -18.19 -2.80 -3.29
N ALA A 206 -17.87 -3.85 -4.04
CA ALA A 206 -18.26 -3.98 -5.44
C ALA A 206 -19.79 -4.04 -5.59
N ALA A 207 -20.50 -4.74 -4.71
CA ALA A 207 -21.96 -4.76 -4.69
C ALA A 207 -22.55 -3.34 -4.58
N CYS A 208 -22.06 -2.53 -3.63
CA CYS A 208 -22.44 -1.12 -3.54
C CYS A 208 -22.07 -0.30 -4.79
N VAL A 209 -20.87 -0.49 -5.35
CA VAL A 209 -20.50 0.24 -6.58
C VAL A 209 -21.42 -0.11 -7.77
N ARG A 210 -21.99 -1.32 -7.79
CA ARG A 210 -22.89 -1.81 -8.85
C ARG A 210 -24.34 -1.35 -8.67
N ASP A 211 -24.81 -1.31 -7.43
CA ASP A 211 -26.18 -0.98 -7.09
C ASP A 211 -26.22 -0.09 -5.85
N GLU A 212 -26.79 1.11 -6.02
CA GLU A 212 -26.94 2.08 -4.93
C GLU A 212 -27.75 1.53 -3.75
N ASN A 213 -28.69 0.60 -3.99
CA ASN A 213 -29.43 -0.03 -2.89
C ASN A 213 -28.52 -0.91 -2.01
N GLU A 214 -27.47 -1.50 -2.59
CA GLU A 214 -26.48 -2.27 -1.83
C GLU A 214 -25.51 -1.36 -1.06
N CYS A 215 -25.37 -0.09 -1.45
CA CYS A 215 -24.71 0.91 -0.61
C CYS A 215 -25.51 1.17 0.67
N ASP A 216 -26.83 1.38 0.55
CA ASP A 216 -27.70 1.56 1.72
C ASP A 216 -27.58 0.35 2.66
N THR A 217 -27.64 -0.88 2.12
CA THR A 217 -27.45 -2.12 2.89
C THR A 217 -26.07 -2.16 3.56
N LEU A 218 -24.99 -1.91 2.81
CA LEU A 218 -23.63 -1.90 3.34
C LEU A 218 -23.49 -0.91 4.50
N PHE A 219 -24.03 0.29 4.35
CA PHE A 219 -23.85 1.36 5.32
C PHE A 219 -24.65 1.11 6.59
N ASP A 220 -25.87 0.60 6.48
CA ASP A 220 -26.67 0.14 7.62
C ASP A 220 -25.93 -0.97 8.40
N LEU A 221 -25.35 -1.95 7.69
CA LEU A 221 -24.59 -3.03 8.30
C LEU A 221 -23.25 -2.57 8.90
N ALA A 222 -22.62 -1.55 8.33
CA ALA A 222 -21.35 -0.98 8.79
C ALA A 222 -21.51 0.16 9.81
N THR A 223 -22.74 0.52 10.20
CA THR A 223 -22.98 1.57 11.20
C THR A 223 -22.55 1.10 12.60
N THR A 224 -21.58 1.79 13.20
CA THR A 224 -21.01 1.37 14.49
C THR A 224 -21.88 1.85 15.68
N PRO A 225 -21.76 1.23 16.87
CA PRO A 225 -22.66 1.55 17.98
C PRO A 225 -22.50 2.97 18.50
N GLY A 226 -23.51 3.81 18.27
CA GLY A 226 -23.57 5.18 18.78
C GLY A 226 -22.95 6.23 17.86
N GLU A 227 -22.48 5.83 16.68
CA GLU A 227 -21.98 6.72 15.63
C GLU A 227 -23.02 6.88 14.51
N ASP A 228 -22.80 7.85 13.64
CA ASP A 228 -23.61 8.06 12.45
C ASP A 228 -23.33 6.99 11.38
N VAL A 229 -24.29 6.81 10.48
CA VAL A 229 -24.16 5.95 9.29
C VAL A 229 -22.97 6.43 8.46
N PRO A 230 -22.08 5.53 7.97
CA PRO A 230 -20.95 5.95 7.14
C PRO A 230 -21.45 6.63 5.87
N GLY A 231 -20.81 7.74 5.50
CA GLY A 231 -21.23 8.54 4.33
C GLY A 231 -20.78 7.97 2.99
N ASP A 232 -19.81 7.04 2.99
CA ASP A 232 -19.26 6.46 1.77
C ASP A 232 -18.66 5.06 1.99
N THR A 233 -18.34 4.37 0.88
CA THR A 233 -17.76 3.02 0.87
C THR A 233 -16.44 2.89 1.62
N LEU A 234 -15.60 3.93 1.62
CA LEU A 234 -14.32 3.90 2.35
C LEU A 234 -14.59 3.91 3.87
N MET A 235 -15.48 4.78 4.32
CA MET A 235 -15.84 4.86 5.74
C MET A 235 -16.61 3.62 6.22
N ALA A 236 -17.43 3.00 5.38
CA ALA A 236 -18.02 1.71 5.68
C ALA A 236 -16.95 0.62 5.88
N ALA A 237 -15.95 0.54 5.01
CA ALA A 237 -14.83 -0.40 5.17
C ALA A 237 -14.00 -0.14 6.44
N VAL A 238 -13.75 1.13 6.78
CA VAL A 238 -13.05 1.53 8.02
C VAL A 238 -13.85 1.10 9.25
N ASN A 239 -15.16 1.32 9.25
CA ASN A 239 -16.03 0.90 10.35
C ASN A 239 -16.02 -0.62 10.55
N ILE A 240 -16.07 -1.40 9.45
CA ILE A 240 -15.94 -2.87 9.52
C ILE A 240 -14.57 -3.26 10.11
N ALA A 241 -13.49 -2.57 9.73
CA ALA A 241 -12.16 -2.82 10.29
C ALA A 241 -12.07 -2.50 11.80
N HIS A 242 -12.75 -1.46 12.28
CA HIS A 242 -12.83 -1.12 13.71
C HIS A 242 -13.74 -2.06 14.51
N PHE A 243 -14.83 -2.52 13.92
CA PHE A 243 -15.84 -3.37 14.55
C PHE A 243 -16.05 -4.69 13.80
N PRO A 244 -15.01 -5.54 13.67
CA PRO A 244 -15.04 -6.68 12.75
C PRO A 244 -16.02 -7.78 13.15
N TRP A 245 -16.51 -7.78 14.40
CA TRP A 245 -17.48 -8.74 14.92
C TRP A 245 -18.94 -8.33 14.70
N GLN A 246 -19.18 -7.12 14.20
CA GLN A 246 -20.53 -6.58 14.04
C GLN A 246 -21.16 -7.06 12.72
N ASN A 247 -22.45 -7.40 12.79
CA ASN A 247 -23.29 -7.72 11.63
C ASN A 247 -22.68 -8.75 10.65
N VAL A 248 -21.89 -9.70 11.17
CA VAL A 248 -21.07 -10.61 10.36
C VAL A 248 -21.89 -11.40 9.34
N GLU A 249 -23.04 -11.94 9.75
CA GLU A 249 -23.94 -12.71 8.87
C GLU A 249 -24.46 -11.85 7.71
N GLY A 250 -24.99 -10.65 7.99
CA GLY A 250 -25.50 -9.76 6.96
C GLY A 250 -24.42 -9.24 6.01
N LEU A 251 -23.24 -8.89 6.54
CA LEU A 251 -22.09 -8.51 5.71
C LEU A 251 -21.59 -9.69 4.86
N PHE A 252 -21.66 -10.91 5.40
CA PHE A 252 -21.29 -12.11 4.65
C PHE A 252 -22.26 -12.39 3.52
N ASP A 253 -23.57 -12.28 3.75
CA ASP A 253 -24.58 -12.40 2.70
C ASP A 253 -24.34 -11.36 1.60
N LEU A 254 -24.13 -10.09 1.95
CA LEU A 254 -23.81 -9.03 0.99
C LEU A 254 -22.53 -9.33 0.18
N SER A 255 -21.53 -9.98 0.78
CA SER A 255 -20.29 -10.35 0.08
C SER A 255 -20.47 -11.42 -1.00
N LEU A 256 -21.62 -12.10 -1.01
CA LEU A 256 -21.96 -13.15 -1.97
C LEU A 256 -22.75 -12.61 -3.17
N ASP A 257 -23.31 -11.40 -3.08
CA ASP A 257 -24.14 -10.78 -4.13
C ASP A 257 -23.33 -10.42 -5.37
N GLU A 258 -22.06 -10.04 -5.18
CA GLU A 258 -21.08 -9.86 -6.25
C GLU A 258 -19.86 -10.76 -6.04
N GLN A 259 -19.37 -11.37 -7.12
CA GLN A 259 -18.20 -12.26 -7.09
C GLN A 259 -17.13 -11.83 -8.08
N VAL A 260 -16.77 -10.54 -7.97
CA VAL A 260 -15.79 -9.88 -8.83
C VAL A 260 -14.36 -10.36 -8.51
N TYR A 261 -14.05 -10.54 -7.23
CA TYR A 261 -12.72 -10.90 -6.73
C TYR A 261 -12.69 -12.31 -6.17
N GLY A 262 -11.68 -13.09 -6.59
CA GLY A 262 -11.51 -14.48 -6.22
C GLY A 262 -10.05 -14.87 -5.93
N PRO A 263 -9.82 -15.94 -5.15
CA PRO A 263 -10.83 -16.71 -4.42
C PRO A 263 -11.40 -15.92 -3.24
N SER A 264 -12.72 -15.92 -3.06
CA SER A 264 -13.45 -15.33 -1.94
C SER A 264 -13.97 -16.43 -1.00
N LEU A 265 -14.56 -16.06 0.14
CA LEU A 265 -15.25 -17.02 1.00
C LEU A 265 -16.45 -17.63 0.27
N GLY A 266 -16.58 -18.95 0.32
CA GLY A 266 -17.75 -19.65 -0.21
C GLY A 266 -18.92 -19.61 0.78
N SER A 267 -20.15 -19.75 0.29
CA SER A 267 -21.39 -19.65 1.08
C SER A 267 -21.55 -20.65 2.23
N THR A 268 -20.63 -21.61 2.38
CA THR A 268 -20.61 -22.59 3.47
C THR A 268 -19.59 -22.29 4.56
N GLU A 269 -18.79 -21.23 4.40
CA GLU A 269 -17.81 -20.82 5.41
C GLU A 269 -18.52 -20.24 6.64
N ASP A 270 -17.97 -20.53 7.81
CA ASP A 270 -18.44 -20.00 9.10
C ASP A 270 -17.40 -19.01 9.61
N ILE A 271 -17.67 -17.72 9.45
CA ILE A 271 -16.82 -16.63 9.95
C ILE A 271 -17.51 -15.93 11.12
N THR A 272 -16.71 -15.56 12.12
CA THR A 272 -17.20 -14.86 13.31
C THR A 272 -16.75 -13.41 13.38
N ALA A 273 -15.87 -12.99 12.47
CA ALA A 273 -15.39 -11.62 12.36
C ALA A 273 -14.68 -11.36 11.03
N TRP A 274 -14.74 -10.11 10.55
CA TRP A 274 -14.02 -9.59 9.39
C TRP A 274 -12.59 -9.16 9.76
N ILE A 275 -11.73 -10.13 10.06
CA ILE A 275 -10.34 -9.90 10.45
C ILE A 275 -9.40 -10.31 9.31
N ILE A 276 -8.51 -9.39 8.92
CA ILE A 276 -7.40 -9.67 8.00
C ILE A 276 -6.16 -10.04 8.81
N ALA A 277 -5.97 -11.34 9.05
CA ALA A 277 -4.83 -11.87 9.80
C ALA A 277 -3.70 -12.28 8.84
N ILE A 278 -2.65 -11.46 8.76
CA ILE A 278 -1.48 -11.77 7.94
C ILE A 278 -0.53 -12.70 8.70
N ARG A 279 -0.11 -13.80 8.07
CA ARG A 279 0.87 -14.73 8.63
C ARG A 279 2.26 -14.52 8.05
N TYR A 280 3.25 -14.58 8.93
CA TYR A 280 4.67 -14.58 8.60
C TYR A 280 5.33 -15.87 9.10
N VAL A 281 6.31 -16.38 8.34
CA VAL A 281 7.09 -17.59 8.70
C VAL A 281 8.60 -17.35 8.72
N GLY A 282 9.06 -16.11 8.54
CA GLY A 282 10.48 -15.78 8.35
C GLY A 282 11.07 -16.58 7.19
N ASN A 283 12.27 -17.14 7.39
CA ASN A 283 12.89 -18.06 6.44
C ASN A 283 12.48 -19.54 6.59
N GLY A 284 11.48 -19.83 7.43
CA GLY A 284 10.97 -21.18 7.69
C GLY A 284 11.87 -22.08 8.54
N LYS A 285 13.02 -21.58 9.04
CA LYS A 285 14.02 -22.35 9.79
C LYS A 285 14.51 -21.66 11.06
N GLU A 286 13.89 -20.57 11.45
CA GLU A 286 14.33 -19.77 12.60
C GLU A 286 13.29 -19.71 13.71
N ILE A 287 12.00 -19.74 13.39
CA ILE A 287 10.94 -19.62 14.40
C ILE A 287 10.54 -21.01 14.92
N ASN A 288 10.80 -21.29 16.20
CA ASN A 288 10.33 -22.50 16.85
C ASN A 288 9.91 -22.23 18.30
N GLY A 289 8.60 -22.24 18.52
CA GLY A 289 7.98 -21.82 19.77
C GLY A 289 8.21 -20.32 20.04
N PRO A 290 7.66 -19.42 19.21
CA PRO A 290 7.79 -17.98 19.47
C PRO A 290 7.16 -17.66 20.83
N GLY A 291 7.92 -16.95 21.66
CA GLY A 291 7.54 -16.52 22.99
C GLY A 291 7.10 -15.06 23.01
N ASN A 292 7.54 -14.33 24.04
CA ASN A 292 7.18 -12.93 24.19
C ASN A 292 7.64 -12.08 23.00
N VAL A 293 6.76 -11.17 22.58
CA VAL A 293 7.01 -10.17 21.53
C VAL A 293 7.13 -8.78 22.17
N ALA A 294 8.04 -7.95 21.66
CA ALA A 294 8.13 -6.53 21.96
C ALA A 294 8.43 -5.74 20.69
N PHE A 295 7.95 -4.51 20.58
CA PHE A 295 8.21 -3.64 19.43
C PHE A 295 9.23 -2.56 19.77
N ASP A 296 10.17 -2.28 18.87
CA ASP A 296 11.11 -1.16 19.00
C ASP A 296 10.52 0.16 18.46
N ALA A 297 11.28 1.25 18.59
CA ALA A 297 10.83 2.59 18.17
C ALA A 297 10.62 2.71 16.65
N GLN A 298 11.15 1.77 15.85
CA GLN A 298 10.95 1.70 14.41
C GLN A 298 9.80 0.74 14.04
N GLY A 299 9.14 0.12 15.03
CA GLY A 299 8.07 -0.85 14.83
C GLY A 299 8.55 -2.27 14.49
N ASN A 300 9.85 -2.57 14.61
CA ASN A 300 10.32 -3.94 14.41
C ASN A 300 9.88 -4.83 15.58
N ALA A 301 9.40 -6.03 15.27
CA ALA A 301 9.03 -7.04 16.24
C ALA A 301 10.27 -7.82 16.71
N TRP A 302 10.55 -7.76 18.01
CA TRP A 302 11.54 -8.58 18.71
C TRP A 302 10.85 -9.76 19.37
N ILE A 303 11.17 -10.97 18.91
CA ILE A 303 10.48 -12.20 19.28
C ILE A 303 11.47 -13.13 19.97
N ALA A 304 11.22 -13.45 21.24
CA ALA A 304 11.98 -14.49 21.92
C ALA A 304 11.69 -15.86 21.28
N ASN A 305 12.72 -16.63 20.98
CA ASN A 305 12.55 -17.99 20.47
C ASN A 305 12.75 -18.99 21.62
N ASN A 306 11.83 -19.92 21.82
CA ASN A 306 11.97 -20.87 22.94
C ASN A 306 12.86 -22.05 22.58
N TYR A 307 12.88 -22.47 21.31
CA TYR A 307 13.58 -23.67 20.88
C TYR A 307 14.37 -23.43 19.61
N VAL A 308 15.54 -24.07 19.49
CA VAL A 308 16.27 -24.10 18.23
C VAL A 308 15.41 -24.87 17.23
N PHE A 309 15.27 -24.35 16.02
CA PHE A 309 14.55 -25.03 14.95
C PHE A 309 15.12 -26.44 14.69
N GLN A 310 14.24 -27.41 14.43
CA GLN A 310 14.58 -28.76 14.02
C GLN A 310 13.79 -29.09 12.75
N ASP A 311 14.45 -29.64 11.73
CA ASP A 311 13.79 -30.05 10.48
C ASP A 311 12.73 -31.15 10.74
N ASN A 312 12.96 -32.01 11.73
CA ASN A 312 12.01 -33.03 12.16
C ASN A 312 11.29 -32.58 13.44
N PRO A 313 9.94 -32.41 13.43
CA PRO A 313 9.19 -31.97 14.59
C PRO A 313 9.17 -32.99 15.75
N LEU A 314 9.66 -34.22 15.52
CA LEU A 314 9.78 -35.25 16.54
C LEU A 314 11.15 -35.24 17.24
N ASP A 315 12.12 -34.47 16.73
CA ASP A 315 13.44 -34.38 17.34
C ASP A 315 13.40 -33.50 18.60
N VAL A 316 14.20 -33.85 19.60
CA VAL A 316 14.29 -33.08 20.84
C VAL A 316 14.98 -31.76 20.55
N ALA A 317 14.21 -30.66 20.60
CA ALA A 317 14.74 -29.32 20.42
C ALA A 317 15.37 -28.78 21.71
N CYS A 318 16.60 -28.27 21.60
CA CYS A 318 17.24 -27.52 22.69
C CYS A 318 16.58 -26.14 22.85
N GLY A 319 16.72 -25.55 24.03
CA GLY A 319 16.33 -24.15 24.25
C GLY A 319 17.14 -23.22 23.35
N ASP A 320 16.47 -22.26 22.72
CA ASP A 320 17.14 -21.22 21.94
C ASP A 320 17.62 -20.09 22.84
N ASP A 321 18.75 -19.48 22.49
CA ASP A 321 19.26 -18.26 23.09
C ASP A 321 19.18 -17.04 22.16
N HIS A 322 18.63 -17.18 20.96
CA HIS A 322 18.44 -16.10 20.00
C HIS A 322 17.13 -15.34 20.19
N VAL A 323 17.15 -14.07 19.80
CA VAL A 323 15.95 -13.26 19.59
C VAL A 323 15.87 -12.91 18.12
N LEU A 324 14.69 -13.14 17.54
CA LEU A 324 14.38 -12.77 16.17
C LEU A 324 13.96 -11.32 16.12
N ARG A 325 14.31 -10.65 15.03
CA ARG A 325 13.93 -9.26 14.79
C ARG A 325 13.30 -9.19 13.41
N LEU A 326 12.00 -8.91 13.35
CA LEU A 326 11.26 -8.79 12.09
C LEU A 326 10.91 -7.32 11.83
N THR A 327 11.00 -6.89 10.58
CA THR A 327 10.48 -5.61 10.11
C THR A 327 8.96 -5.56 10.29
N PRO A 328 8.33 -4.37 10.25
CA PRO A 328 6.87 -4.25 10.22
C PRO A 328 6.19 -5.07 9.11
N THR A 329 6.90 -5.27 7.99
CA THR A 329 6.46 -6.09 6.84
C THR A 329 6.85 -7.56 6.95
N GLY A 330 7.46 -7.97 8.07
CA GLY A 330 7.65 -9.36 8.46
C GLY A 330 8.90 -10.05 7.93
N GLU A 331 9.85 -9.32 7.36
CA GLU A 331 11.18 -9.85 6.99
C GLU A 331 12.18 -9.75 8.12
N ASP A 332 13.25 -10.54 8.02
CA ASP A 332 14.36 -10.47 8.96
C ASP A 332 15.04 -9.08 8.87
N ALA A 333 14.95 -8.34 9.96
CA ALA A 333 15.57 -7.04 10.06
C ALA A 333 17.10 -7.18 10.25
N PRO A 334 17.92 -6.30 9.65
CA PRO A 334 19.37 -6.34 9.79
C PRO A 334 19.81 -6.36 11.27
N GLY A 335 20.74 -7.26 11.58
CA GLY A 335 21.24 -7.46 12.94
C GLY A 335 20.33 -8.30 13.85
N GLY A 336 19.27 -8.92 13.31
CA GLY A 336 18.54 -10.04 13.92
C GLY A 336 19.41 -11.29 14.08
N GLY A 337 19.07 -12.17 15.04
CA GLY A 337 19.87 -13.36 15.36
C GLY A 337 20.99 -13.13 16.39
N ARG A 338 20.80 -12.19 17.34
CA ARG A 338 21.75 -12.00 18.44
C ARG A 338 21.46 -12.99 19.58
N SER A 339 22.46 -13.79 19.94
CA SER A 339 22.45 -14.61 21.17
C SER A 339 22.36 -13.71 22.40
N LEU A 340 21.35 -13.94 23.23
CA LEU A 340 21.25 -13.46 24.60
C LEU A 340 22.05 -14.39 25.52
N SER A 341 23.37 -14.45 25.33
CA SER A 341 24.25 -15.13 26.27
C SER A 341 24.32 -14.37 27.60
N GLY A 342 23.75 -14.98 28.64
CA GLY A 342 23.81 -14.51 30.03
C GLY A 342 22.43 -14.16 30.61
N ARG A 343 22.29 -14.27 31.94
CA ARG A 343 21.05 -14.03 32.71
C ARG A 343 20.52 -12.58 32.66
N ARG A 344 20.54 -11.91 31.51
CA ARG A 344 19.80 -10.67 31.28
C ARG A 344 18.46 -11.06 30.68
N SER A 345 17.41 -10.92 31.48
CA SER A 345 16.04 -11.05 30.98
C SER A 345 15.84 -10.16 29.74
N LEU A 346 15.01 -10.60 28.79
CA LEU A 346 14.57 -9.80 27.64
C LEU A 346 14.15 -8.37 28.09
N ARG A 347 13.51 -8.25 29.26
CA ARG A 347 13.16 -6.96 29.91
C ARG A 347 14.35 -6.04 30.22
N SER A 348 15.53 -6.58 30.54
CA SER A 348 16.75 -5.79 30.78
C SER A 348 17.44 -5.38 29.49
N TRP A 349 17.36 -6.22 28.46
CA TRP A 349 17.95 -5.95 27.16
C TRP A 349 17.11 -4.93 26.37
N LEU A 350 15.79 -5.14 26.32
CA LEU A 350 14.83 -4.20 25.72
C LEU A 350 14.95 -2.82 26.38
N ARG A 351 15.03 -2.74 27.71
CA ARG A 351 15.21 -1.43 28.41
C ARG A 351 16.42 -0.61 27.98
N HIS A 352 17.45 -1.23 27.39
CA HIS A 352 18.62 -0.53 26.87
C HIS A 352 18.53 -0.20 25.37
N HIS A 353 17.64 -0.85 24.62
CA HIS A 353 17.59 -0.77 23.15
C HIS A 353 16.21 -0.33 22.61
N THR A 354 15.19 -0.16 23.47
CA THR A 354 13.82 0.26 23.11
C THR A 354 13.40 1.55 23.84
N ARG A 355 14.34 2.35 24.33
CA ARG A 355 13.99 3.71 24.80
C ARG A 355 14.05 4.67 23.61
N PRO A 356 13.09 5.60 23.51
CA PRO A 356 13.06 6.60 22.45
C PRO A 356 14.33 7.45 22.44
#